data_AF-A0A369H1D6-F1
#
_entry.id   AF-A0A369H1D6-F1
#
_cell.length_a   1.000
_cell.length_b   1.000
_cell.length_c   1.000
_cell.angle_alpha   90.00
_cell.angle_beta   90.00
_cell.angle_gamma   90.00
#
_symmetry.space_group_name_H-M   'P 1'
#
loop_
_entity.id
_entity.type
_entity.pdbx_description
1 polymer ?
#
loop_
_entity_poly.entity_id
_entity_poly.type
_entity_poly.pdbx_seq_one_letter_code
_entity_poly.pdbx_strand_id
1 'polypeptide(L)'
;MSRPPEALSAATAAAAAAASAARHSRQPSSLMPAASDYDSDAAAIQAHYAPPPPRTNTELNLSVLQRYLPSIQSIMSMAANAVAYTFDGASESWNKAGIEGTLFVCAQSPLPEDLSSRARACVFVLNRRSLDNLVVDLGRVSHVEVMDELVMLRVEAADKGGEEKVLGIWIHNDRDETREINVATMQESWKAVRSGGSAEEQGPEAGPAMQAIGRRLSLSDLFGRPSDPSPGQ
;
A
#
# COMPACT_ATOMS: atom_id res chain seq x y z
N MET A 1 -3.84 15.52 -13.38
CA MET A 1 -2.39 15.28 -13.25
C MET A 1 -1.88 16.09 -12.06
N SER A 2 -2.07 15.59 -10.84
CA SER A 2 -1.56 16.26 -9.64
C SER A 2 -0.20 15.67 -9.30
N ARG A 3 0.85 16.50 -9.38
CA ARG A 3 2.24 16.14 -9.07
C ARG A 3 2.41 16.02 -7.55
N PRO A 4 3.31 15.12 -7.07
CA PRO A 4 3.80 15.16 -5.70
C PRO A 4 4.57 16.47 -5.44
N PRO A 5 4.77 16.89 -4.18
CA PRO A 5 5.65 18.02 -3.87
C PRO A 5 7.08 17.72 -4.37
N GLU A 6 7.49 18.44 -5.41
CA GLU A 6 8.80 18.31 -6.08
C GLU A 6 9.92 18.99 -5.28
N ALA A 7 10.99 18.25 -5.01
CA ALA A 7 12.37 18.74 -5.13
C ALA A 7 13.35 17.55 -5.19
N LEU A 8 13.71 17.10 -6.40
CA LEU A 8 15.10 16.76 -6.81
C LEU A 8 15.11 16.35 -8.30
N SER A 9 15.97 17.04 -9.07
CA SER A 9 15.98 17.12 -10.53
C SER A 9 17.27 16.56 -11.15
N ALA A 10 17.14 16.14 -12.43
CA ALA A 10 18.16 16.00 -13.50
C ALA A 10 19.03 14.71 -13.48
N ALA A 11 19.41 14.06 -14.60
CA ALA A 11 19.38 14.42 -16.02
C ALA A 11 19.51 13.17 -16.96
N THR A 12 18.85 13.25 -18.12
CA THR A 12 19.21 12.82 -19.50
C THR A 12 20.16 11.65 -19.78
N ALA A 13 19.80 10.75 -20.71
CA ALA A 13 20.22 10.81 -22.12
C ALA A 13 19.78 9.58 -22.95
N ALA A 14 19.29 9.86 -24.16
CA ALA A 14 19.06 8.91 -25.24
C ALA A 14 20.32 8.68 -26.07
N ALA A 15 20.40 7.56 -26.81
CA ALA A 15 21.05 7.53 -28.13
C ALA A 15 20.69 6.26 -28.91
N ALA A 16 20.56 6.44 -30.23
CA ALA A 16 20.11 5.49 -31.22
C ALA A 16 21.27 4.79 -31.95
N ALA A 17 20.90 3.67 -32.59
CA ALA A 17 21.33 3.11 -33.88
C ALA A 17 22.69 3.53 -34.52
N ALA A 18 23.45 2.53 -34.99
CA ALA A 18 24.07 2.58 -36.32
C ALA A 18 24.45 1.17 -36.83
N ALA A 19 24.19 0.95 -38.11
CA ALA A 19 24.46 -0.26 -38.87
C ALA A 19 25.92 -0.36 -39.34
N SER A 20 26.39 -1.58 -39.61
CA SER A 20 27.56 -1.83 -40.45
C SER A 20 27.31 -3.06 -41.34
N ALA A 21 27.42 -2.87 -42.64
CA ALA A 21 27.17 -3.84 -43.69
C ALA A 21 28.47 -4.58 -44.06
N ALA A 22 28.43 -5.91 -44.04
CA ALA A 22 29.44 -6.77 -44.66
C ALA A 22 28.75 -7.73 -45.63
N ARG A 23 29.03 -7.54 -46.94
CA ARG A 23 28.48 -8.33 -48.04
C ARG A 23 29.25 -9.66 -48.16
N HIS A 24 28.59 -10.76 -47.81
CA HIS A 24 29.05 -12.11 -48.17
C HIS A 24 28.09 -12.73 -49.20
N SER A 25 28.61 -12.94 -50.41
CA SER A 25 28.01 -13.77 -51.45
C SER A 25 27.72 -15.18 -50.91
N ARG A 26 26.45 -15.57 -50.86
CA ARG A 26 26.03 -16.93 -50.52
C ARG A 26 25.24 -17.54 -51.67
N GLN A 27 25.73 -18.70 -52.09
CA GLN A 27 25.14 -19.63 -53.04
C GLN A 27 23.65 -19.91 -52.71
N PRO A 28 22.77 -20.13 -53.70
CA PRO A 28 21.37 -20.42 -53.47
C PRO A 28 21.22 -21.90 -53.12
N SER A 29 21.59 -22.28 -51.90
CA SER A 29 21.09 -23.52 -51.33
C SER A 29 19.61 -23.29 -51.00
N SER A 30 18.73 -24.01 -51.69
CA SER A 30 17.29 -24.10 -51.43
C SER A 30 17.02 -24.47 -49.96
N LEU A 31 17.05 -23.48 -49.09
CA LEU A 31 16.50 -23.55 -47.75
C LEU A 31 15.04 -23.18 -47.91
N MET A 32 14.19 -24.17 -48.17
CA MET A 32 12.81 -24.04 -47.74
C MET A 32 12.89 -23.63 -46.26
N PRO A 33 12.24 -22.54 -45.83
CA PRO A 33 12.05 -22.31 -44.40
C PRO A 33 11.48 -23.61 -43.86
N ALA A 34 12.13 -24.24 -42.89
CA ALA A 34 11.50 -25.30 -42.14
C ALA A 34 10.23 -24.66 -41.58
N ALA A 35 9.08 -24.92 -42.21
CA ALA A 35 7.80 -24.51 -41.68
C ALA A 35 7.73 -25.23 -40.34
N SER A 36 7.97 -24.49 -39.25
CA SER A 36 7.92 -25.07 -37.93
C SER A 36 6.53 -25.67 -37.77
N ASP A 37 6.49 -26.94 -37.39
CA ASP A 37 5.34 -27.73 -36.95
C ASP A 37 4.51 -27.10 -35.81
N TYR A 38 4.89 -25.91 -35.35
CA TYR A 38 4.14 -25.06 -34.43
C TYR A 38 2.63 -24.99 -34.75
N ASP A 39 2.25 -24.96 -36.03
CA ASP A 39 0.83 -24.91 -36.44
C ASP A 39 0.09 -26.23 -36.17
N SER A 40 0.78 -27.37 -36.25
CA SER A 40 0.19 -28.70 -35.95
C SER A 40 0.03 -28.93 -34.44
N ASP A 41 1.02 -28.52 -33.64
CA ASP A 41 0.92 -28.61 -32.18
C ASP A 41 -0.10 -27.63 -31.60
N ALA A 42 -0.20 -26.41 -32.16
CA ALA A 42 -1.22 -25.44 -31.77
C ALA A 42 -2.64 -25.93 -32.07
N ALA A 43 -2.86 -26.57 -33.22
CA ALA A 43 -4.15 -27.13 -33.59
C ALA A 43 -4.59 -28.29 -32.67
N ALA A 44 -3.64 -29.15 -32.27
CA ALA A 44 -3.90 -30.24 -31.33
C ALA A 44 -4.24 -29.73 -29.92
N ILE A 45 -3.58 -28.67 -29.46
CA ILE A 45 -3.87 -28.04 -28.16
C ILE A 45 -5.21 -27.30 -28.20
N GLN A 46 -5.54 -26.59 -29.29
CA GLN A 46 -6.82 -25.90 -29.44
C GLN A 46 -8.03 -26.83 -29.42
N ALA A 47 -7.91 -28.05 -29.98
CA ALA A 47 -8.99 -29.03 -30.00
C ALA A 47 -9.41 -29.52 -28.58
N HIS A 48 -8.54 -29.37 -27.59
CA HIS A 48 -8.79 -29.78 -26.19
C HIS A 48 -8.80 -28.60 -25.20
N TYR A 49 -8.64 -27.37 -25.68
CA TYR A 49 -8.69 -26.19 -24.83
C TYR A 49 -10.14 -25.80 -24.52
N ALA A 50 -10.60 -26.13 -23.32
CA ALA A 50 -11.77 -25.47 -22.75
C ALA A 50 -11.34 -24.10 -22.20
N PRO A 51 -11.94 -22.98 -22.64
CA PRO A 51 -11.63 -21.69 -22.05
C PRO A 51 -11.92 -21.74 -20.55
N PRO A 52 -11.04 -21.18 -19.70
CA PRO A 52 -11.29 -21.11 -18.27
C PRO A 52 -12.63 -20.39 -18.04
N PRO A 53 -13.40 -20.80 -17.01
CA PRO A 53 -14.66 -20.17 -16.72
C PRO A 53 -14.46 -18.65 -16.56
N PRO A 54 -15.40 -17.82 -17.04
CA PRO A 54 -15.28 -16.37 -16.94
C PRO A 54 -15.17 -16.01 -15.46
N ARG A 55 -14.07 -15.37 -15.08
CA ARG A 55 -13.86 -14.82 -13.75
C ARG A 55 -13.95 -13.30 -13.81
N THR A 56 -14.49 -12.71 -12.76
CA THR A 56 -14.48 -11.25 -12.62
C THR A 56 -13.07 -10.77 -12.26
N ASN A 57 -12.74 -9.51 -12.57
CA ASN A 57 -11.46 -8.92 -12.18
C ASN A 57 -11.27 -8.98 -10.64
N THR A 58 -12.37 -8.81 -9.89
CA THR A 58 -12.38 -8.93 -8.43
C THR A 58 -12.00 -10.34 -7.96
N GLU A 59 -12.54 -11.39 -8.58
CA GLU A 59 -12.19 -12.78 -8.25
C GLU A 59 -10.73 -13.10 -8.58
N LEU A 60 -10.23 -12.58 -9.70
CA LEU A 60 -8.82 -12.73 -10.06
C LEU A 60 -7.91 -12.04 -9.04
N ASN A 61 -8.18 -10.78 -8.71
CA ASN A 61 -7.43 -10.04 -7.70
C ASN A 61 -7.48 -10.74 -6.34
N LEU A 62 -8.66 -11.21 -5.91
CA LEU A 62 -8.81 -11.96 -4.66
C LEU A 62 -7.95 -13.22 -4.67
N SER A 63 -7.96 -13.98 -5.77
CA SER A 63 -7.14 -15.19 -5.89
C SER A 63 -5.63 -14.91 -5.84
N VAL A 64 -5.18 -13.73 -6.29
CA VAL A 64 -3.79 -13.30 -6.17
C VAL A 64 -3.46 -12.96 -4.71
N LEU A 65 -4.32 -12.19 -4.04
CA LEU A 65 -4.12 -11.81 -2.65
C LEU A 65 -4.08 -13.03 -1.72
N GLN A 66 -4.95 -14.02 -1.94
CA GLN A 66 -5.01 -15.25 -1.17
C GLN A 66 -3.75 -16.12 -1.27
N ARG A 67 -2.92 -15.94 -2.31
CA ARG A 67 -1.61 -16.62 -2.41
C ARG A 67 -0.60 -16.08 -1.39
N TYR A 68 -0.72 -14.79 -1.04
CA TYR A 68 0.14 -14.15 -0.05
C TYR A 68 -0.45 -14.23 1.35
N LEU A 69 -1.77 -14.02 1.48
CA LEU A 69 -2.48 -14.01 2.75
C LEU A 69 -3.79 -14.81 2.63
N PRO A 70 -3.77 -16.13 2.89
CA PRO A 70 -4.94 -17.00 2.72
C PRO A 70 -6.17 -16.62 3.55
N SER A 71 -5.97 -15.85 4.63
CA SER A 71 -7.06 -15.35 5.47
C SER A 71 -7.96 -14.33 4.77
N ILE A 72 -7.55 -13.74 3.65
CA ILE A 72 -8.37 -12.73 2.96
C ILE A 72 -9.62 -13.38 2.37
N GLN A 73 -10.79 -12.88 2.78
CA GLN A 73 -12.08 -13.38 2.32
C GLN A 73 -12.69 -12.51 1.21
N SER A 74 -12.56 -11.19 1.32
CA SER A 74 -13.12 -10.25 0.34
C SER A 74 -12.31 -8.96 0.24
N ILE A 75 -12.42 -8.31 -0.91
CA ILE A 75 -11.86 -6.98 -1.18
C ILE A 75 -12.98 -5.97 -0.94
N MET A 76 -12.79 -5.06 0.01
CA MET A 76 -13.76 -4.01 0.36
C MET A 76 -13.60 -2.78 -0.52
N SER A 77 -12.36 -2.38 -0.79
CA SER A 77 -12.03 -1.32 -1.73
C SER A 77 -10.67 -1.56 -2.40
N MET A 78 -10.44 -0.90 -3.52
CA MET A 78 -9.15 -0.96 -4.23
C MET A 78 -8.77 0.40 -4.80
N ALA A 79 -7.46 0.64 -4.90
CA ALA A 79 -6.90 1.79 -5.61
C ALA A 79 -5.79 1.35 -6.57
N ALA A 80 -5.79 1.90 -7.78
CA ALA A 80 -4.88 1.50 -8.84
C ALA A 80 -3.41 1.83 -8.54
N ASN A 81 -3.12 2.83 -7.73
CA ASN A 81 -1.74 3.11 -7.31
C ASN A 81 -1.70 3.72 -5.90
N ALA A 82 -0.81 3.20 -5.07
CA ALA A 82 -0.47 3.74 -3.77
C ALA A 82 1.03 3.62 -3.52
N VAL A 83 1.56 4.55 -2.73
CA VAL A 83 2.97 4.62 -2.36
C VAL A 83 3.08 4.59 -0.84
N ALA A 84 3.90 3.69 -0.32
CA ALA A 84 4.17 3.61 1.10
C ALA A 84 5.40 4.44 1.50
N TYR A 85 5.28 5.09 2.65
CA TYR A 85 6.30 5.87 3.32
C TYR A 85 6.43 5.38 4.77
N THR A 86 7.62 5.54 5.32
CA THR A 86 7.93 5.31 6.74
C THR A 86 8.40 6.62 7.33
N PHE A 87 7.91 6.97 8.51
CA PHE A 87 8.43 8.11 9.23
C PHE A 87 9.68 7.73 10.01
N ASP A 88 10.73 8.55 9.91
CA ASP A 88 11.93 8.44 10.72
C ASP A 88 11.86 9.46 11.86
N GLY A 89 11.76 8.97 13.09
CA GLY A 89 11.68 9.81 14.29
C GLY A 89 12.97 10.52 14.64
N ALA A 90 14.13 10.05 14.17
CA ALA A 90 15.41 10.69 14.46
C ALA A 90 15.64 11.93 13.59
N SER A 91 15.23 11.87 12.32
CA SER A 91 15.35 12.98 11.36
C SER A 91 14.06 13.78 11.18
N GLU A 92 12.99 13.41 11.88
CA GLU A 92 11.64 13.98 11.76
C GLU A 92 11.17 14.06 10.30
N SER A 93 11.48 13.04 9.50
CA SER A 93 11.28 13.08 8.04
C SER A 93 10.62 11.82 7.48
N TRP A 94 9.91 11.99 6.37
CA TRP A 94 9.31 10.88 5.64
C TRP A 94 10.29 10.27 4.64
N ASN A 95 10.47 8.95 4.72
CA ASN A 95 11.27 8.17 3.80
C ASN A 95 10.37 7.28 2.93
N LYS A 96 10.65 7.22 1.62
CA LYS A 96 9.91 6.33 0.71
C LYS A 96 10.29 4.87 1.00
N ALA A 97 9.33 4.02 1.30
CA ALA A 97 9.56 2.65 1.73
C ALA A 97 9.96 1.69 0.58
N GLY A 98 10.07 2.18 -0.66
CA GLY A 98 10.30 1.36 -1.85
C GLY A 98 9.07 0.60 -2.35
N ILE A 99 7.98 0.55 -1.57
CA ILE A 99 6.75 -0.19 -1.91
C ILE A 99 5.78 0.73 -2.65
N GLU A 100 5.42 0.34 -3.87
CA GLU A 100 4.51 1.09 -4.74
C GLU A 100 3.74 0.15 -5.65
N GLY A 101 2.41 0.28 -5.68
CA GLY A 101 1.57 -0.56 -6.51
C GLY A 101 0.09 -0.51 -6.16
N THR A 102 -0.63 -1.59 -6.43
CA THR A 102 -2.09 -1.63 -6.23
C THR A 102 -2.41 -1.79 -4.75
N LEU A 103 -3.28 -0.93 -4.21
CA LEU A 103 -3.74 -1.01 -2.84
C LEU A 103 -5.10 -1.72 -2.77
N PHE A 104 -5.27 -2.53 -1.73
CA PHE A 104 -6.51 -3.20 -1.38
C PHE A 104 -6.80 -3.02 0.10
N VAL A 105 -8.07 -2.75 0.43
CA VAL A 105 -8.59 -2.89 1.78
C VAL A 105 -9.38 -4.19 1.80
N CYS A 106 -9.06 -5.10 2.71
CA CYS A 106 -9.57 -6.46 2.69
C CYS A 106 -10.16 -6.87 4.03
N ALA A 107 -11.26 -7.61 4.00
CA ALA A 107 -11.76 -8.34 5.16
C ALA A 107 -11.07 -9.70 5.25
N GLN A 108 -10.75 -10.11 6.47
CA GLN A 108 -10.09 -11.38 6.76
C GLN A 108 -10.99 -12.30 7.58
N SER A 109 -10.75 -13.60 7.44
CA SER A 109 -11.38 -14.61 8.27
C SER A 109 -11.02 -14.40 9.75
N PRO A 110 -11.97 -14.61 10.67
CA PRO A 110 -11.67 -14.70 12.10
C PRO A 110 -10.57 -15.73 12.36
N LEU A 111 -9.82 -15.54 13.44
CA LEU A 111 -8.83 -16.53 13.87
C LEU A 111 -9.58 -17.75 14.45
N PRO A 112 -9.19 -18.99 14.12
CA PRO A 112 -9.84 -20.18 14.66
C PRO A 112 -9.82 -20.25 16.20
N GLU A 113 -8.81 -19.64 16.82
CA GLU A 113 -8.60 -19.61 18.27
C GLU A 113 -9.35 -18.47 18.96
N ASP A 114 -9.90 -17.51 18.20
CA ASP A 114 -10.63 -16.38 18.75
C ASP A 114 -12.11 -16.73 18.95
N LEU A 115 -12.46 -17.12 20.18
CA LEU A 115 -13.83 -17.40 20.60
C LEU A 115 -14.77 -16.19 20.48
N SER A 116 -14.24 -14.98 20.40
CA SER A 116 -15.03 -13.75 20.25
C SER A 116 -15.33 -13.40 18.79
N SER A 117 -14.82 -14.17 17.82
CA SER A 117 -15.03 -13.96 16.38
C SER A 117 -14.84 -12.50 15.97
N ARG A 118 -13.75 -11.86 16.41
CA ARG A 118 -13.52 -10.45 16.11
C ARG A 118 -13.40 -10.26 14.60
N ALA A 119 -13.98 -9.16 14.14
CA ALA A 119 -13.75 -8.70 12.77
C ALA A 119 -12.25 -8.50 12.56
N ARG A 120 -11.73 -8.98 11.43
CA ARG A 120 -10.33 -8.80 11.04
C ARG A 120 -10.28 -8.16 9.66
N ALA A 121 -9.38 -7.21 9.50
CA ALA A 121 -9.19 -6.52 8.23
C ALA A 121 -7.74 -6.10 8.08
N CYS A 122 -7.29 -5.98 6.83
CA CYS A 122 -5.94 -5.55 6.51
C CYS A 122 -5.91 -4.58 5.33
N VAL A 123 -4.88 -3.74 5.31
CA VAL A 123 -4.48 -2.99 4.12
C VAL A 123 -3.34 -3.73 3.45
N PHE A 124 -3.48 -4.01 2.16
CA PHE A 124 -2.50 -4.75 1.37
C PHE A 124 -2.05 -3.87 0.19
N VAL A 125 -0.73 -3.67 0.03
CA VAL A 125 -0.16 -3.05 -1.17
C VAL A 125 0.66 -4.09 -1.92
N LEU A 126 0.16 -4.47 -3.10
CA LEU A 126 0.85 -5.37 -4.00
C LEU A 126 1.91 -4.59 -4.78
N ASN A 127 3.17 -4.83 -4.46
CA ASN A 127 4.29 -4.08 -5.01
C ASN A 127 4.52 -4.46 -6.47
N ARG A 128 4.73 -3.44 -7.33
CA ARG A 128 5.00 -3.63 -8.76
C ARG A 128 6.49 -3.65 -9.08
N ARG A 129 7.34 -3.20 -8.15
CA ARG A 129 8.79 -3.05 -8.36
C ARG A 129 9.62 -4.16 -7.72
N SER A 130 9.09 -4.85 -6.72
CA SER A 130 9.71 -6.02 -6.10
C SER A 130 8.64 -6.99 -5.62
N LEU A 131 9.07 -8.11 -5.04
CA LEU A 131 8.17 -9.10 -4.41
C LEU A 131 7.82 -8.73 -2.96
N ASP A 132 8.39 -7.63 -2.45
CA ASP A 132 8.18 -7.16 -1.08
C ASP A 132 6.87 -6.37 -1.00
N ASN A 133 5.81 -7.08 -0.64
CA ASN A 133 4.46 -6.51 -0.47
C ASN A 133 4.31 -5.92 0.94
N LEU A 134 3.48 -4.87 1.05
CA LEU A 134 3.08 -4.33 2.35
C LEU A 134 1.78 -4.99 2.78
N VAL A 135 1.74 -5.53 4.00
CA VAL A 135 0.51 -5.97 4.65
C VAL A 135 0.44 -5.34 6.03
N VAL A 136 -0.59 -4.55 6.27
CA VAL A 136 -0.87 -3.92 7.56
C VAL A 136 -2.14 -4.53 8.13
N ASP A 137 -2.01 -5.29 9.22
CA ASP A 137 -3.16 -5.79 9.99
C ASP A 137 -3.79 -4.62 10.75
N LEU A 138 -5.04 -4.26 10.44
CA LEU A 138 -5.72 -3.14 11.07
C LEU A 138 -6.00 -3.38 12.56
N GLY A 139 -5.95 -4.62 13.04
CA GLY A 139 -6.02 -4.94 14.46
C GLY A 139 -4.78 -4.56 15.25
N ARG A 140 -3.66 -4.31 14.57
CA ARG A 140 -2.39 -3.82 15.16
C ARG A 140 -2.18 -2.32 14.98
N VAL A 141 -3.17 -1.63 14.40
CA VAL A 141 -3.11 -0.19 14.18
C VAL A 141 -3.71 0.50 15.41
N SER A 142 -2.88 1.22 16.15
CA SER A 142 -3.29 1.97 17.34
C SER A 142 -4.04 3.24 16.95
N HIS A 143 -3.69 3.87 15.82
CA HIS A 143 -4.33 5.10 15.37
C HIS A 143 -4.27 5.27 13.85
N VAL A 144 -5.35 5.82 13.26
CA VAL A 144 -5.46 6.20 11.86
C VAL A 144 -5.77 7.69 11.75
N GLU A 145 -4.91 8.44 11.09
CA GLU A 145 -5.09 9.87 10.81
C GLU A 145 -4.91 10.15 9.33
N VAL A 146 -5.64 11.12 8.80
CA VAL A 146 -5.50 11.58 7.42
C VAL A 146 -5.03 13.01 7.48
N MET A 147 -3.86 13.28 6.89
CA MET A 147 -3.31 14.63 6.80
C MET A 147 -3.08 14.94 5.34
N ASP A 148 -3.84 15.92 4.84
CA ASP A 148 -3.87 16.30 3.43
C ASP A 148 -4.15 15.07 2.54
N GLU A 149 -3.17 14.63 1.76
CA GLU A 149 -3.29 13.50 0.84
C GLU A 149 -2.73 12.17 1.38
N LEU A 150 -2.21 12.15 2.61
CA LEU A 150 -1.50 11.02 3.20
C LEU A 150 -2.32 10.37 4.34
N VAL A 151 -2.52 9.05 4.24
CA VAL A 151 -3.10 8.25 5.32
C VAL A 151 -1.98 7.76 6.23
N MET A 152 -2.01 8.18 7.49
CA MET A 152 -1.02 7.82 8.49
C MET A 152 -1.58 6.72 9.40
N LEU A 153 -0.83 5.62 9.49
CA LEU A 153 -1.15 4.46 10.32
C LEU A 153 -0.05 4.30 11.36
N ARG A 154 -0.44 4.39 12.64
CA ARG A 154 0.44 4.09 13.77
C ARG A 154 0.30 2.59 14.08
N VAL A 155 1.35 1.82 13.84
CA VAL A 155 1.33 0.35 13.91
C VAL A 155 2.17 -0.13 15.08
N GLU A 156 1.53 -0.86 15.98
CA GLU A 156 2.17 -1.46 17.14
C GLU A 156 3.26 -2.46 16.71
N ALA A 157 4.38 -2.47 17.44
CA ALA A 157 5.47 -3.39 17.19
C ALA A 157 5.02 -4.85 17.29
N ALA A 158 5.70 -5.75 16.57
CA ALA A 158 5.35 -7.18 16.56
C ALA A 158 5.79 -7.89 17.85
N ASP A 159 6.77 -7.31 18.52
CA ASP A 159 7.46 -7.81 19.69
C ASP A 159 7.21 -6.88 20.89
N LYS A 160 7.08 -7.48 22.08
CA LYS A 160 6.94 -6.75 23.35
C LYS A 160 8.26 -6.05 23.69
N GLY A 161 8.47 -4.88 23.12
CA GLY A 161 9.67 -4.06 23.29
C GLY A 161 10.14 -3.37 22.01
N GLY A 162 9.55 -3.67 20.86
CA GLY A 162 9.85 -2.96 19.63
C GLY A 162 9.25 -1.56 19.61
N GLU A 163 9.86 -0.68 18.82
CA GLU A 163 9.35 0.66 18.60
C GLU A 163 8.15 0.62 17.66
N GLU A 164 7.14 1.42 18.01
CA GLU A 164 5.97 1.62 17.18
C GLU A 164 6.37 2.31 15.87
N LYS A 165 5.76 1.90 14.77
CA LYS A 165 6.10 2.41 13.44
C LYS A 165 4.97 3.26 12.91
N VAL A 166 5.31 4.42 12.35
CA VAL A 166 4.36 5.28 11.64
C VAL A 166 4.54 5.04 10.15
N LEU A 167 3.49 4.53 9.51
CA LEU A 167 3.41 4.32 8.08
C LEU A 167 2.56 5.41 7.45
N GLY A 168 3.00 5.94 6.31
CA GLY A 168 2.25 6.85 5.48
C GLY A 168 1.87 6.15 4.18
N ILE A 169 0.60 6.20 3.79
CA ILE A 169 0.12 5.67 2.52
C ILE A 169 -0.46 6.82 1.73
N TRP A 170 0.18 7.12 0.59
CA TRP A 170 -0.36 8.07 -0.37
C TRP A 170 -1.09 7.32 -1.47
N ILE A 171 -2.35 7.67 -1.71
CA ILE A 171 -3.21 7.01 -2.70
C ILE A 171 -3.36 7.94 -3.91
N HIS A 172 -3.03 7.43 -5.09
CA HIS A 172 -3.28 8.14 -6.33
C HIS A 172 -4.75 8.07 -6.73
N ASN A 173 -5.34 9.22 -7.08
CA ASN A 173 -6.66 9.29 -7.66
C ASN A 173 -6.62 8.93 -9.15
N ASP A 174 -7.00 7.70 -9.48
CA ASP A 174 -7.38 7.31 -10.84
C ASP A 174 -8.78 7.84 -11.22
N ARG A 175 -9.63 8.08 -10.21
CA ARG A 175 -10.89 8.82 -10.25
C ARG A 175 -10.94 9.79 -9.08
N ASP A 176 -11.78 10.82 -9.17
CA ASP A 176 -11.84 11.89 -8.16
C ASP A 176 -12.11 11.35 -6.75
N GLU A 177 -12.99 10.35 -6.64
CA GLU A 177 -13.42 9.78 -5.36
C GLU A 177 -12.57 8.60 -4.86
N THR A 178 -11.59 8.11 -5.63
CA THR A 178 -10.89 6.84 -5.31
C THR A 178 -10.21 6.89 -3.94
N ARG A 179 -9.46 7.96 -3.68
CA ARG A 179 -8.81 8.15 -2.38
C ARG A 179 -9.82 8.28 -1.26
N GLU A 180 -10.87 9.09 -1.44
CA GLU A 180 -11.90 9.30 -0.43
C GLU A 180 -12.58 7.98 -0.03
N ILE A 181 -12.98 7.17 -1.02
CA ILE A 181 -13.58 5.86 -0.80
C ILE A 181 -12.60 4.94 -0.06
N ASN A 182 -11.37 4.81 -0.53
CA ASN A 182 -10.40 3.91 0.10
C ASN A 182 -10.03 4.34 1.53
N VAL A 183 -9.89 5.65 1.77
CA VAL A 183 -9.65 6.22 3.10
C VAL A 183 -10.83 5.93 4.03
N ALA A 184 -12.06 6.18 3.57
CA ALA A 184 -13.27 5.92 4.34
C ALA A 184 -13.39 4.43 4.69
N THR A 185 -13.19 3.55 3.71
CA THR A 185 -13.21 2.09 3.91
C THR A 185 -12.11 1.64 4.88
N MET A 186 -10.89 2.19 4.83
CA MET A 186 -9.83 1.91 5.80
C MET A 186 -10.24 2.30 7.22
N GLN A 187 -10.77 3.52 7.40
CA GLN A 187 -11.19 4.00 8.71
C GLN A 187 -12.36 3.20 9.29
N GLU A 188 -13.34 2.87 8.46
CA GLU A 188 -14.49 2.04 8.86
C GLU A 188 -14.04 0.63 9.25
N SER A 189 -13.18 0.00 8.44
CA SER A 189 -12.61 -1.32 8.72
C SER A 189 -11.81 -1.31 10.02
N TRP A 190 -10.98 -0.29 10.23
CA TRP A 190 -10.20 -0.14 11.47
C TRP A 190 -11.11 0.02 12.70
N LYS A 191 -12.15 0.86 12.62
CA LYS A 191 -13.16 1.01 13.68
C LYS A 191 -13.88 -0.30 13.97
N ALA A 192 -14.27 -1.05 12.93
CA ALA A 192 -14.95 -2.33 13.09
C ALA A 192 -14.08 -3.38 13.80
N VAL A 193 -12.78 -3.43 13.46
CA VAL A 193 -11.81 -4.32 14.12
C VAL A 193 -11.60 -3.91 15.58
N ARG A 194 -11.52 -2.61 15.88
CA ARG A 194 -11.30 -2.11 17.25
C ARG A 194 -12.52 -2.21 18.15
N SER A 195 -13.74 -2.00 17.64
CA SER A 195 -14.97 -2.13 18.43
C SER A 195 -15.23 -3.56 18.92
N GLY A 196 -14.56 -4.56 18.35
CA GLY A 196 -14.55 -5.94 18.87
C GLY A 196 -13.53 -6.20 20.00
N GLY A 197 -12.58 -5.28 20.22
CA GLY A 197 -11.70 -5.24 21.38
C GLY A 197 -12.24 -4.22 22.39
N SER A 198 -12.07 -4.45 23.68
CA SER A 198 -12.42 -3.47 24.72
C SER A 198 -11.79 -2.12 24.38
N ALA A 199 -12.63 -1.15 24.06
CA ALA A 199 -12.22 0.23 23.82
C ALA A 199 -11.66 0.80 25.14
N GLU A 200 -10.34 0.79 25.28
CA GLU A 200 -9.70 1.75 26.17
C GLU A 200 -9.86 3.12 25.50
N GLU A 201 -10.77 3.93 26.07
CA GLU A 201 -10.93 5.34 25.77
C GLU A 201 -9.60 6.06 26.04
N GLN A 202 -8.75 6.16 25.04
CA GLN A 202 -7.65 7.11 25.05
C GLN A 202 -8.28 8.49 24.89
N GLY A 203 -8.12 9.33 25.92
CA GLY A 203 -8.47 10.75 25.91
C GLY A 203 -7.74 11.52 24.78
N PRO A 204 -7.81 12.85 24.73
CA PRO A 204 -7.31 13.64 23.60
C PRO A 204 -5.78 13.54 23.48
N GLU A 205 -5.31 12.45 22.88
CA GLU A 205 -3.92 12.20 22.54
C GLU A 205 -3.68 12.78 21.16
N ALA A 206 -2.59 13.54 21.01
CA ALA A 206 -2.22 14.19 19.76
C ALA A 206 -2.19 13.17 18.60
N GLY A 207 -2.63 13.54 17.39
CA GLY A 207 -2.66 12.61 16.26
C GLY A 207 -1.28 12.05 15.89
N PRO A 208 -1.20 10.93 15.15
CA PRO A 208 0.03 10.33 14.63
C PRO A 208 1.02 11.33 14.05
N ALA A 209 0.56 12.33 13.30
CA ALA A 209 1.44 13.37 12.77
C ALA A 209 2.13 14.16 13.90
N MET A 210 1.39 14.59 14.92
CA MET A 210 1.93 15.37 16.04
C MET A 210 2.84 14.54 16.95
N GLN A 211 2.51 13.26 17.13
CA GLN A 211 3.32 12.33 17.92
C GLN A 211 4.62 11.96 17.19
N ALA A 212 4.56 11.77 15.87
CA ALA A 212 5.73 11.54 15.03
C ALA A 212 6.72 12.71 15.12
N ILE A 213 6.23 13.95 15.13
CA ILE A 213 7.06 15.17 15.27
C ILE A 213 7.54 15.40 16.74
N GLY A 214 7.26 14.49 17.67
CA GLY A 214 7.70 14.60 19.07
C GLY A 214 7.08 15.76 19.87
N ARG A 215 6.13 16.51 19.28
CA ARG A 215 5.42 17.62 19.94
C ARG A 215 4.12 17.12 20.57
N ARG A 216 4.21 16.50 21.74
CA ARG A 216 3.07 16.51 22.67
C ARG A 216 2.89 17.94 23.18
N LEU A 217 2.00 18.70 22.55
CA LEU A 217 1.52 19.96 23.13
C LEU A 217 0.71 19.60 24.38
N SER A 218 1.25 19.90 25.57
CA SER A 218 0.50 19.80 26.81
C SER A 218 -0.52 20.94 26.87
N LEU A 219 -1.71 20.71 27.44
CA LEU A 219 -2.69 21.78 27.71
C LEU A 219 -2.06 22.94 28.52
N SER A 220 -1.01 22.66 29.29
CA SER A 220 -0.24 23.68 30.02
C SER A 220 0.57 24.62 29.13
N ASP A 221 0.89 24.23 27.89
CA ASP A 221 1.60 25.08 26.93
C ASP A 221 0.65 25.98 26.12
N LEU A 222 -0.64 25.59 26.04
CA LEU A 222 -1.68 26.30 25.31
C LEU A 222 -2.33 27.43 26.14
N PHE A 223 -2.37 27.26 27.46
CA PHE A 223 -2.87 28.25 28.41
C PHE A 223 -1.70 28.77 29.25
N GLY A 224 -1.00 29.77 28.71
CA GLY A 224 0.09 30.45 29.40
C GLY A 224 -0.29 30.84 30.83
N ARG A 225 0.64 30.60 31.78
CA ARG A 225 0.54 31.03 33.17
C ARG A 225 0.07 32.50 33.23
N PRO A 226 -0.94 32.83 34.05
CA PRO A 226 -1.22 34.24 34.33
C PRO A 226 0.03 34.83 34.96
N SER A 227 0.58 35.84 34.31
CA SER A 227 1.63 36.71 34.84
C SER A 227 1.12 37.30 36.15
N ASP A 228 1.72 36.88 37.25
CA ASP A 228 1.45 37.39 38.59
C ASP A 228 1.94 38.85 38.66
N PRO A 229 1.09 39.83 39.00
CA PRO A 229 1.54 41.18 39.27
C PRO A 229 2.04 41.25 40.72
N SER A 230 3.35 41.35 40.93
CA SER A 230 3.87 41.73 42.26
C SER A 230 3.50 43.18 42.57
N PRO A 231 2.87 43.45 43.73
CA PRO A 231 2.70 44.79 44.24
C PRO A 231 3.95 45.23 45.02
N GLY A 232 4.50 46.38 44.62
CA GLY A 232 5.20 47.36 45.46
C GLY A 232 6.37 46.91 46.36
N GLN A 233 7.56 47.46 46.05
CA GLN A 233 8.26 48.38 46.96
C GLN A 233 9.21 49.27 46.16
#